data_AF-A0A1A9W2M5-F1
#
_entry.id   AF-A0A1A9W2M5-F1
#
_cell.length_a   1.000
_cell.length_b   1.000
_cell.length_c   1.000
_cell.angle_alpha   90.00
_cell.angle_beta   90.00
_cell.angle_gamma   90.00
#
_symmetry.space_group_name_H-M   'P 1'
#
loop_
_entity.id
_entity.type
_entity.pdbx_description
1 polymer ?
#
loop_
_entity_poly.entity_id
_entity_poly.type
_entity_poly.pdbx_seq_one_letter_code
_entity_poly.pdbx_strand_id
1 'polypeptide(L)'
;MNSSNKTIITNNKDDKVLEHICNYTLATLRLKADKWEQMMANPRFRLIGLILLNWLQNGQHRVLVVTLNLNGSLMPTNSINEISQQYVIPSNTQKPTSIASNISTELSTSLLAVSAAMNATACLLPMPATSSSFSTLDGVPRGKCTYFLRKQLNIPLTNENFRNHVIFGDFPIHSKMETLSVIFEEVLKPLLQCAGNRKLRSDVQNKDLDARVKDIHTTLIERGQVKGKINNKTILSLLLPSGVIENMLMQVKQGSFKELTLHQFVNKNIDEITEPKIRLLMEEMIINWLAKMDSVIKEKSEYNVDSRRLKNDIINVCLPVHEINFWINRQENLQNIYNQLTASTHKAVTEILEAINSTYCPSFKKIFHQLIYALSESQDISIWLKPLLQQTIQFSSVHFNSAHHLIVPLVHVIHLIWSGARYYKSTSRMTTLLRCICNFLVCRAQEDLEVANLFNLDADEGLQKISKTLEILELFK
;
A
#
# COMPACT_ATOMS: atom_id res chain seq x y z
N MET A 1 -16.19 38.69 -16.60
CA MET A 1 -15.67 38.25 -15.28
C MET A 1 -16.09 39.29 -14.25
N ASN A 2 -17.06 38.96 -13.40
CA ASN A 2 -17.73 39.90 -12.49
C ASN A 2 -16.79 40.49 -11.44
N SER A 3 -16.98 41.78 -11.15
CA SER A 3 -16.30 42.54 -10.10
C SER A 3 -16.35 41.86 -8.72
N SER A 4 -17.32 40.99 -8.48
CA SER A 4 -17.49 40.14 -7.31
C SER A 4 -16.27 39.25 -7.02
N ASN A 5 -15.56 38.77 -8.04
CA ASN A 5 -14.41 37.86 -7.83
C ASN A 5 -13.11 38.60 -7.44
N LYS A 6 -13.02 39.91 -7.70
CA LYS A 6 -11.87 40.73 -7.24
C LYS A 6 -12.00 41.11 -5.76
N THR A 7 -13.23 41.33 -5.27
CA THR A 7 -13.52 41.63 -3.86
C THR A 7 -13.33 40.43 -2.93
N ILE A 8 -13.48 39.19 -3.44
CA ILE A 8 -13.34 37.95 -2.65
C ILE A 8 -11.89 37.69 -2.19
N ILE A 9 -10.89 38.17 -2.94
CA ILE A 9 -9.47 37.90 -2.63
C ILE A 9 -8.91 38.96 -1.67
N THR A 10 -9.43 40.19 -1.67
CA THR A 10 -8.91 41.28 -0.84
C THR A 10 -9.38 41.24 0.61
N ASN A 11 -10.53 40.61 0.92
CA ASN A 11 -11.05 40.50 2.29
C ASN A 11 -10.49 39.32 3.11
N ASN A 12 -9.69 38.41 2.52
CA ASN A 12 -9.26 37.16 3.17
C ASN A 12 -7.88 37.23 3.85
N LYS A 13 -7.18 38.37 3.81
CA LYS A 13 -5.89 38.52 4.52
C LYS A 13 -6.03 38.55 6.04
N ASP A 14 -7.21 38.88 6.56
CA ASP A 14 -7.49 39.02 7.99
C ASP A 14 -8.38 37.88 8.56
N ASP A 15 -8.61 36.81 7.79
CA ASP A 15 -9.38 35.67 8.27
C ASP A 15 -8.52 34.80 9.19
N LYS A 16 -8.67 35.02 10.50
CA LYS A 16 -8.00 34.24 11.56
C LYS A 16 -8.27 32.74 11.46
N VAL A 17 -9.39 32.30 10.87
CA VAL A 17 -9.67 30.87 10.66
C VAL A 17 -8.77 30.30 9.57
N LEU A 18 -8.60 31.02 8.47
CA LEU A 18 -7.68 30.67 7.39
C LEU A 18 -6.23 30.64 7.91
N GLU A 19 -5.87 31.58 8.79
CA GLU A 19 -4.56 31.62 9.45
C GLU A 19 -4.30 30.37 10.31
N HIS A 20 -5.29 29.89 11.07
CA HIS A 20 -5.17 28.63 11.84
C HIS A 20 -4.92 27.43 10.95
N ILE A 21 -5.67 27.31 9.84
CA ILE A 21 -5.49 26.22 8.88
C ILE A 21 -4.10 26.29 8.25
N CYS A 22 -3.70 27.48 7.80
CA CYS A 22 -2.38 27.72 7.21
C CYS A 22 -1.25 27.32 8.17
N ASN A 23 -1.26 27.86 9.38
CA ASN A 23 -0.23 27.61 10.38
C ASN A 23 -0.14 26.12 10.74
N TYR A 24 -1.28 25.46 10.93
CA TYR A 24 -1.32 24.02 11.23
C TYR A 24 -0.76 23.18 10.06
N THR A 25 -1.19 23.47 8.83
CA THR A 25 -0.73 22.74 7.63
C THR A 25 0.77 22.94 7.40
N LEU A 26 1.27 24.17 7.46
CA LEU A 26 2.69 24.46 7.26
C LEU A 26 3.57 23.82 8.34
N ALA A 27 3.17 23.91 9.61
CA ALA A 27 3.91 23.29 10.71
C ALA A 27 3.93 21.76 10.59
N THR A 28 2.80 21.15 10.28
CA THR A 28 2.65 19.69 10.20
C THR A 28 3.41 19.10 9.00
N LEU A 29 3.34 19.76 7.84
CA LEU A 29 4.01 19.35 6.62
C LEU A 29 5.45 19.86 6.53
N ARG A 30 5.91 20.65 7.51
CA ARG A 30 7.24 21.26 7.58
C ARG A 30 7.58 22.09 6.34
N LEU A 31 6.63 22.90 5.89
CA LEU A 31 6.74 23.74 4.70
C LEU A 31 6.99 25.20 5.08
N LYS A 32 7.65 25.93 4.17
CA LYS A 32 7.85 27.37 4.27
C LYS A 32 6.57 28.11 3.83
N ALA A 33 6.40 29.35 4.31
CA ALA A 33 5.20 30.16 4.05
C ALA A 33 4.95 30.46 2.55
N ASP A 34 6.03 30.56 1.77
CA ASP A 34 6.00 30.73 0.32
C ASP A 34 5.16 29.67 -0.40
N LYS A 35 5.14 28.42 0.10
CA LYS A 35 4.33 27.33 -0.46
C LYS A 35 2.83 27.59 -0.35
N TRP A 36 2.38 28.21 0.74
CA TRP A 36 0.99 28.59 0.91
C TRP A 36 0.61 29.75 -0.03
N GLU A 37 1.49 30.74 -0.13
CA GLU A 37 1.31 31.87 -1.04
C GLU A 37 1.27 31.44 -2.51
N GLN A 38 2.15 30.52 -2.92
CA GLN A 38 2.15 29.93 -4.27
C GLN A 38 0.84 29.20 -4.59
N MET A 39 0.27 28.46 -3.63
CA MET A 39 -1.04 27.81 -3.78
C MET A 39 -2.15 28.84 -3.99
N MET A 40 -2.15 29.92 -3.21
CA MET A 40 -3.16 30.98 -3.29
C MET A 40 -3.00 31.86 -4.55
N ALA A 41 -1.77 32.04 -5.06
CA ALA A 41 -1.45 32.91 -6.17
C ALA A 41 -1.59 32.25 -7.55
N ASN A 42 -1.47 30.92 -7.65
CA ASN A 42 -1.42 30.25 -8.95
C ASN A 42 -2.82 30.16 -9.60
N PRO A 43 -3.01 30.64 -10.85
CA PRO A 43 -4.32 30.68 -11.51
C PRO A 43 -4.93 29.30 -11.81
N ARG A 44 -4.12 28.23 -11.97
CA ARG A 44 -4.63 26.84 -12.03
C ARG A 44 -5.10 26.33 -10.66
N PHE A 45 -4.50 26.81 -9.58
CA PHE A 45 -4.87 26.49 -8.20
C PHE A 45 -5.92 27.44 -7.62
N ARG A 46 -6.39 28.46 -8.35
CA ARG A 46 -7.56 29.26 -7.94
C ARG A 46 -8.81 28.42 -7.74
N LEU A 47 -9.02 27.40 -8.58
CA LEU A 47 -10.09 26.41 -8.41
C LEU A 47 -9.94 25.59 -7.11
N ILE A 48 -8.70 25.39 -6.69
CA ILE A 48 -8.32 24.63 -5.50
C ILE A 48 -8.39 25.51 -4.24
N GLY A 49 -7.99 26.78 -4.33
CA GLY A 49 -8.26 27.80 -3.31
C GLY A 49 -9.76 28.05 -3.13
N LEU A 50 -10.56 27.94 -4.19
CA LEU A 50 -12.02 27.96 -4.08
C LEU A 50 -12.57 26.79 -3.25
N ILE A 51 -11.93 25.62 -3.25
CA ILE A 51 -12.33 24.49 -2.38
C ILE A 51 -12.16 24.88 -0.90
N LEU A 52 -11.00 25.45 -0.56
CA LEU A 52 -10.69 25.94 0.78
C LEU A 52 -11.66 27.06 1.21
N LEU A 53 -11.87 28.05 0.34
CA LEU A 53 -12.78 29.18 0.62
C LEU A 53 -14.24 28.75 0.68
N ASN A 54 -14.68 27.82 -0.19
CA ASN A 54 -16.02 27.24 -0.15
C ASN A 54 -16.23 26.43 1.13
N TRP A 55 -15.22 25.63 1.55
CA TRP A 55 -15.28 24.92 2.82
C TRP A 55 -15.37 25.88 4.00
N LEU A 56 -14.66 27.01 3.99
CA LEU A 56 -14.73 28.05 5.03
C LEU A 56 -16.09 28.77 5.07
N GLN A 57 -16.58 29.21 3.90
CA GLN A 57 -17.70 30.13 3.80
C GLN A 57 -19.07 29.45 3.67
N ASN A 58 -19.19 28.41 2.84
CA ASN A 58 -20.50 27.80 2.55
C ASN A 58 -20.84 26.68 3.53
N GLY A 59 -19.85 26.08 4.19
CA GLY A 59 -20.06 25.05 5.23
C GLY A 59 -20.79 23.79 4.77
N GLN A 60 -20.96 23.58 3.46
CA GLN A 60 -21.67 22.44 2.87
C GLN A 60 -20.82 21.16 2.86
N HIS A 61 -19.51 21.31 2.86
CA HIS A 61 -18.58 20.18 2.87
C HIS A 61 -18.08 19.90 4.29
N ARG A 62 -18.22 18.64 4.73
CA ARG A 62 -17.80 18.23 6.08
C ARG A 62 -16.29 18.14 6.21
N VAL A 63 -15.62 17.68 5.15
CA VAL A 63 -14.20 17.31 5.16
C VAL A 63 -13.43 18.31 4.31
N LEU A 64 -12.28 18.73 4.81
CA LEU A 64 -11.20 19.36 4.07
C LEU A 64 -9.94 18.57 4.36
N VAL A 65 -9.23 18.15 3.35
CA VAL A 65 -7.91 17.52 3.46
C VAL A 65 -6.92 18.34 2.67
N VAL A 66 -5.73 18.56 3.20
CA VAL A 66 -4.63 19.21 2.49
C VAL A 66 -3.48 18.22 2.37
N THR A 67 -3.09 17.94 1.12
CA THR A 67 -1.97 17.06 0.75
C THR A 67 -0.96 17.82 -0.11
N LEU A 68 0.16 17.16 -0.42
CA LEU A 68 1.09 17.61 -1.44
C LEU A 68 0.84 16.79 -2.72
N ASN A 69 0.96 17.40 -3.89
CA ASN A 69 1.04 16.66 -5.14
C ASN A 69 2.47 16.16 -5.42
N LEU A 70 2.67 15.40 -6.50
CA LEU A 70 3.98 14.89 -6.93
C LEU A 70 5.03 16.01 -7.14
N ASN A 71 4.57 17.22 -7.47
CA ASN A 71 5.43 18.38 -7.69
C ASN A 71 5.68 19.19 -6.39
N GLY A 72 5.29 18.68 -5.22
CA GLY A 72 5.50 19.34 -3.93
C GLY A 72 4.72 20.65 -3.75
N SER A 73 3.55 20.75 -4.39
CA SER A 73 2.59 21.86 -4.24
C SER A 73 1.39 21.42 -3.39
N LEU A 74 0.88 22.33 -2.57
CA LEU A 74 -0.29 22.07 -1.71
C LEU A 74 -1.57 21.88 -2.55
N MET A 75 -2.34 20.85 -2.21
CA MET A 75 -3.62 20.52 -2.82
C MET A 75 -4.69 20.24 -1.75
N PRO A 76 -5.57 21.21 -1.46
CA PRO A 76 -6.80 20.95 -0.72
C PRO A 76 -7.82 20.16 -1.53
N THR A 77 -8.50 19.20 -0.88
CA THR A 77 -9.62 18.41 -1.42
C THR A 77 -10.73 18.28 -0.38
N ASN A 78 -11.98 18.07 -0.82
CA ASN A 78 -13.11 17.82 0.08
C ASN A 78 -13.41 16.32 0.27
N SER A 79 -12.53 15.47 -0.26
CA SER A 79 -12.70 14.02 -0.28
C SER A 79 -11.40 13.31 0.12
N ILE A 80 -11.52 12.42 1.10
CA ILE A 80 -10.40 11.58 1.56
C ILE A 80 -10.04 10.50 0.52
N ASN A 81 -10.98 10.15 -0.36
CA ASN A 81 -10.82 9.12 -1.40
C ASN A 81 -10.02 9.64 -2.61
N GLU A 82 -10.06 10.95 -2.86
CA GLU A 82 -9.31 11.60 -3.95
C GLU A 82 -7.80 11.63 -3.68
N ILE A 83 -7.39 11.52 -2.41
CA ILE A 83 -5.96 11.46 -2.02
C ILE A 83 -5.25 10.30 -2.71
N SER A 84 -5.90 9.14 -2.86
CA SER A 84 -5.32 8.00 -3.56
C SER A 84 -5.35 8.16 -5.08
N GLN A 85 -6.36 8.82 -5.64
CA GLN A 85 -6.50 8.98 -7.09
C GLN A 85 -5.41 9.89 -7.68
N GLN A 86 -4.86 10.81 -6.89
CA GLN A 86 -3.74 11.67 -7.28
C GLN A 86 -2.41 10.93 -7.48
N TYR A 87 -2.30 9.69 -6.99
CA TYR A 87 -1.10 8.83 -7.09
C TYR A 87 -1.35 7.56 -7.89
N VAL A 88 -2.58 7.37 -8.38
CA VAL A 88 -2.90 6.35 -9.37
C VAL A 88 -2.54 6.95 -10.73
N ILE A 89 -1.56 6.35 -11.41
CA ILE A 89 -1.34 6.61 -12.83
C ILE A 89 -2.68 6.34 -13.53
N PRO A 90 -3.28 7.31 -14.25
CA PRO A 90 -4.60 7.12 -14.82
C PRO A 90 -4.57 5.96 -15.82
N SER A 91 -5.15 4.82 -15.43
CA SER A 91 -5.68 3.86 -16.40
C SER A 91 -6.86 4.54 -17.07
N ASN A 92 -6.69 4.92 -18.33
CA ASN A 92 -7.69 5.67 -19.09
C ASN A 92 -8.92 4.78 -19.37
N THR A 93 -9.81 4.63 -18.38
CA THR A 93 -11.12 3.97 -18.55
C THR A 93 -12.14 4.53 -17.56
N GLN A 94 -12.73 5.68 -17.87
CA GLN A 94 -14.11 5.98 -17.49
C GLN A 94 -14.79 6.70 -18.65
N LYS A 95 -15.62 5.96 -19.41
CA LYS A 95 -16.68 6.58 -20.22
C LYS A 95 -17.69 7.22 -19.26
N PRO A 96 -18.08 8.49 -19.44
CA PRO A 96 -19.10 9.11 -18.62
C PRO A 96 -20.47 8.50 -18.95
N THR A 97 -21.11 7.87 -17.97
CA THR A 97 -22.54 7.55 -18.02
C THR A 97 -23.33 8.83 -17.80
N SER A 98 -23.90 9.37 -18.87
CA SER A 98 -24.85 10.49 -18.84
C SER A 98 -26.20 10.02 -18.29
N ILE A 99 -26.62 10.54 -17.14
CA ILE A 99 -28.03 10.60 -16.77
C ILE A 99 -28.56 11.91 -17.35
N ALA A 100 -29.45 11.79 -18.33
CA ALA A 100 -30.12 12.92 -18.96
C ALA A 100 -31.16 13.52 -18.00
N SER A 101 -31.15 14.85 -17.87
CA SER A 101 -32.36 15.62 -17.62
C SER A 101 -32.32 16.89 -18.47
N ASN A 102 -33.35 17.02 -19.29
CA ASN A 102 -33.60 18.11 -20.23
C ASN A 102 -33.63 19.46 -19.52
N ILE A 103 -32.99 20.48 -20.11
CA ILE A 103 -33.50 21.86 -20.25
C ILE A 103 -32.76 22.50 -21.44
N SER A 104 -33.52 23.31 -22.16
CA SER A 104 -33.35 23.97 -23.45
C SER A 104 -32.05 24.73 -23.73
N THR A 105 -31.59 24.54 -24.97
CA THR A 105 -30.98 25.50 -25.91
C THR A 105 -30.62 26.90 -25.40
N GLU A 106 -29.32 27.22 -25.37
CA GLU A 106 -28.70 28.26 -26.21
C GLU A 106 -27.16 28.27 -26.03
N LEU A 107 -26.45 28.68 -27.08
CA LEU A 107 -24.99 28.94 -27.17
C LEU A 107 -24.07 27.72 -27.41
N SER A 108 -24.28 27.11 -28.57
CA SER A 108 -23.25 26.40 -29.35
C SER A 108 -22.18 27.40 -29.82
N THR A 109 -20.94 27.35 -29.30
CA THR A 109 -19.69 27.75 -30.00
C THR A 109 -18.36 27.51 -29.24
N SER A 110 -18.33 26.90 -28.04
CA SER A 110 -17.07 26.73 -27.28
C SER A 110 -16.49 25.31 -27.19
N LEU A 111 -17.09 24.31 -27.86
CA LEU A 111 -16.70 22.90 -27.70
C LEU A 111 -15.69 22.36 -28.73
N LEU A 112 -15.32 23.12 -29.77
CA LEU A 112 -14.32 22.68 -30.76
C LEU A 112 -12.90 23.22 -30.51
N ALA A 113 -12.71 24.14 -29.56
CA ALA A 113 -11.37 24.64 -29.20
C ALA A 113 -10.70 23.86 -28.06
N VAL A 114 -11.40 22.89 -27.44
CA VAL A 114 -10.91 22.13 -26.28
C VAL A 114 -10.30 20.78 -26.68
N SER A 115 -10.52 20.29 -27.92
CA SER A 115 -9.95 19.02 -28.40
C SER A 115 -8.54 19.13 -29.00
N ALA A 116 -8.06 20.34 -29.32
CA ALA A 116 -6.72 20.54 -29.91
C ALA A 116 -5.62 20.86 -28.88
N ALA A 117 -5.97 21.27 -27.66
CA ALA A 117 -4.99 21.64 -26.62
C ALA A 117 -4.63 20.51 -25.64
N MET A 118 -5.20 19.31 -25.80
CA MET A 118 -4.95 18.17 -24.90
C MET A 118 -3.89 17.17 -25.42
N ASN A 119 -3.26 17.41 -26.57
CA ASN A 119 -2.24 16.50 -27.12
C ASN A 119 -0.77 16.97 -26.95
N ALA A 120 -0.50 18.02 -26.16
CA ALA A 120 0.85 18.61 -26.06
C ALA A 120 1.47 18.64 -24.65
N THR A 121 0.97 17.87 -23.68
CA THR A 121 1.60 17.77 -22.34
C THR A 121 1.52 16.35 -21.78
N ALA A 122 2.02 15.38 -22.54
CA ALA A 122 2.37 14.06 -22.01
C ALA A 122 3.90 13.94 -21.96
N CYS A 123 4.42 13.69 -20.76
CA CYS A 123 5.81 13.35 -20.43
C CYS A 123 6.90 14.44 -20.63
N LEU A 124 6.83 15.49 -19.82
CA LEU A 124 8.05 16.00 -19.17
C LEU A 124 7.86 15.76 -17.67
N LEU A 125 8.60 14.81 -17.12
CA LEU A 125 8.74 14.68 -15.66
C LEU A 125 9.70 15.79 -15.20
N PRO A 126 9.26 16.79 -14.42
CA PRO A 126 10.21 17.58 -13.66
C PRO A 126 10.73 16.68 -12.55
N MET A 127 12.02 16.34 -12.57
CA MET A 127 12.71 15.77 -11.42
C MET A 127 12.41 16.65 -10.18
N PRO A 128 12.07 16.07 -9.01
CA PRO A 128 11.94 16.87 -7.80
C PRO A 128 13.30 17.45 -7.44
N ALA A 129 13.30 18.72 -7.03
CA ALA A 129 14.49 19.38 -6.50
C ALA A 129 15.08 18.61 -5.32
N THR A 130 16.40 18.71 -5.18
CA THR A 130 17.22 18.12 -4.12
C THR A 130 16.85 18.70 -2.75
N SER A 131 15.77 18.22 -2.13
CA SER A 131 15.58 18.26 -0.68
C SER A 131 14.36 17.43 -0.26
N SER A 132 14.62 16.41 0.56
CA SER A 132 13.68 15.49 1.22
C SER A 132 13.15 14.31 0.38
N SER A 133 13.59 13.13 0.77
CA SER A 133 13.31 11.81 0.20
C SER A 133 11.81 11.47 0.28
N PHE A 134 11.06 11.76 -0.79
CA PHE A 134 9.60 11.64 -0.80
C PHE A 134 9.04 10.42 -1.57
N SER A 135 9.85 9.45 -2.04
CA SER A 135 9.34 8.24 -2.70
C SER A 135 9.89 6.95 -2.08
N THR A 136 9.04 5.91 -1.95
CA THR A 136 9.50 4.52 -1.83
C THR A 136 9.78 3.94 -3.22
N LEU A 137 10.51 2.82 -3.28
CA LEU A 137 10.76 2.03 -4.48
C LEU A 137 9.48 1.59 -5.23
N ASP A 138 8.31 1.67 -4.58
CA ASP A 138 7.00 1.32 -5.16
C ASP A 138 6.26 2.51 -5.80
N GLY A 139 6.90 3.68 -5.91
CA GLY A 139 6.30 4.86 -6.55
C GLY A 139 5.24 5.58 -5.70
N VAL A 140 5.01 5.15 -4.46
CA VAL A 140 4.09 5.82 -3.53
C VAL A 140 4.81 6.96 -2.81
N PRO A 141 4.30 8.20 -2.88
CA PRO A 141 4.94 9.31 -2.20
C PRO A 141 4.81 9.19 -0.67
N ARG A 142 5.95 9.26 0.01
CA ARG A 142 6.08 9.33 1.46
C ARG A 142 5.67 10.71 1.95
N GLY A 143 4.41 10.88 2.34
CA GLY A 143 3.91 12.16 2.84
C GLY A 143 2.99 12.05 4.05
N LYS A 144 2.77 13.20 4.69
CA LYS A 144 1.67 13.43 5.64
C LYS A 144 0.58 14.22 4.95
N CYS A 145 -0.65 14.09 5.44
CA CYS A 145 -1.74 15.00 5.09
C CYS A 145 -2.41 15.53 6.35
N THR A 146 -2.89 16.76 6.29
CA THR A 146 -3.70 17.37 7.34
C THR A 146 -5.17 17.31 6.97
N TYR A 147 -6.05 17.00 7.92
CA TYR A 147 -7.49 17.01 7.72
C TYR A 147 -8.19 17.95 8.70
N PHE A 148 -9.33 18.47 8.27
CA PHE A 148 -10.22 19.32 9.04
C PHE A 148 -11.66 18.84 8.79
N LEU A 149 -12.36 18.54 9.88
CA LEU A 149 -13.70 17.95 9.89
C LEU A 149 -14.65 18.86 10.65
N ARG A 150 -15.69 19.34 9.97
CA ARG A 150 -16.79 20.04 10.63
C ARG A 150 -17.63 19.05 11.44
N LYS A 151 -17.89 19.39 12.70
CA LYS A 151 -18.84 18.65 13.55
C LYS A 151 -20.27 18.85 13.07
N GLN A 152 -20.59 20.05 12.58
CA GLN A 152 -21.90 20.45 12.07
C GLN A 152 -21.74 21.25 10.76
N LEU A 153 -22.64 21.03 9.81
CA LEU A 153 -22.66 21.71 8.51
C LEU A 153 -23.41 23.04 8.58
N ASN A 154 -23.17 23.92 7.61
CA ASN A 154 -23.85 25.20 7.43
C ASN A 154 -23.69 26.21 8.59
N ILE A 155 -22.67 26.04 9.45
CA ILE A 155 -22.31 27.02 10.48
C ILE A 155 -21.09 27.81 10.01
N PRO A 156 -21.16 29.16 9.95
CA PRO A 156 -20.01 29.97 9.58
C PRO A 156 -18.91 29.83 10.64
N LEU A 157 -17.67 29.61 10.21
CA LEU A 157 -16.55 29.52 11.14
C LEU A 157 -16.05 30.93 11.49
N THR A 158 -15.85 31.16 12.78
CA THR A 158 -15.21 32.33 13.35
C THR A 158 -14.03 31.86 14.19
N ASN A 159 -13.10 32.76 14.49
CA ASN A 159 -11.94 32.43 15.32
C ASN A 159 -12.31 31.80 16.67
N GLU A 160 -13.39 32.28 17.28
CA GLU A 160 -13.85 31.82 18.60
C GLU A 160 -14.51 30.44 18.53
N ASN A 161 -15.21 30.14 17.43
CA ASN A 161 -15.97 28.89 17.32
C ASN A 161 -15.16 27.74 16.68
N PHE A 162 -14.01 28.04 16.07
CA PHE A 162 -13.22 27.10 15.27
C PHE A 162 -12.86 25.82 16.03
N ARG A 163 -12.25 25.92 17.21
CA ARG A 163 -11.85 24.75 18.03
C ARG A 163 -13.05 23.92 18.50
N ASN A 164 -14.20 24.55 18.69
CA ASN A 164 -15.40 23.85 19.15
C ASN A 164 -16.09 23.09 18.02
N HIS A 165 -16.02 23.60 16.78
CA HIS A 165 -16.76 23.07 15.64
C HIS A 165 -15.92 22.29 14.63
N VAL A 166 -14.59 22.33 14.74
CA VAL A 166 -13.68 21.64 13.82
C VAL A 166 -12.83 20.62 14.58
N ILE A 167 -12.81 19.38 14.08
CA ILE A 167 -11.86 18.34 14.48
C ILE A 167 -10.76 18.33 13.42
N PHE A 168 -9.51 18.50 13.81
CA PHE A 168 -8.40 18.51 12.87
C PHE A 168 -7.24 17.66 13.39
N GLY A 169 -6.43 17.17 12.46
CA GLY A 169 -5.33 16.28 12.75
C GLY A 169 -4.51 15.97 11.50
N ASP A 170 -3.56 15.05 11.63
CA ASP A 170 -2.76 14.55 10.53
C ASP A 170 -2.70 13.02 10.50
N PHE A 171 -2.42 12.47 9.32
CA PHE A 171 -2.11 11.05 9.17
C PHE A 171 -1.13 10.84 8.01
N PRO A 172 -0.34 9.75 8.04
CA PRO A 172 0.53 9.38 6.94
C PRO A 172 -0.26 8.88 5.73
N ILE A 173 0.11 9.36 4.54
CA ILE A 173 -0.58 9.03 3.28
C ILE A 173 -0.33 7.57 2.88
N HIS A 174 0.86 7.04 3.18
CA HIS A 174 1.33 5.74 2.72
C HIS A 174 0.93 4.58 3.64
N SER A 175 0.60 4.85 4.90
CA SER A 175 0.32 3.82 5.91
C SER A 175 -1.06 3.99 6.58
N LYS A 176 -2.08 4.29 5.76
CA LYS A 176 -3.44 4.58 6.26
C LYS A 176 -4.03 3.39 7.02
N MET A 177 -3.81 2.17 6.53
CA MET A 177 -4.34 0.96 7.13
C MET A 177 -3.63 0.60 8.44
N GLU A 178 -2.30 0.73 8.50
CA GLU A 178 -1.55 0.54 9.75
C GLU A 178 -1.93 1.59 10.78
N THR A 179 -2.08 2.85 10.36
CA THR A 179 -2.51 3.95 11.24
C THR A 179 -3.90 3.68 11.80
N LEU A 180 -4.85 3.22 10.97
CA LEU A 180 -6.17 2.82 11.43
C LEU A 180 -6.12 1.63 12.39
N SER A 181 -5.25 0.65 12.13
CA SER A 181 -5.06 -0.51 13.00
C SER A 181 -4.53 -0.08 14.38
N VAL A 182 -3.53 0.80 14.44
CA VAL A 182 -2.96 1.31 15.69
C VAL A 182 -3.99 2.15 16.45
N ILE A 183 -4.68 3.08 15.77
CA ILE A 183 -5.74 3.89 16.40
C ILE A 183 -6.85 2.99 16.97
N PHE A 184 -7.22 1.94 16.24
CA PHE A 184 -8.24 1.03 16.70
C PHE A 184 -7.81 0.27 17.97
N GLU A 185 -6.60 -0.31 17.97
CA GLU A 185 -6.11 -1.09 19.11
C GLU A 185 -5.76 -0.25 20.34
N GLU A 186 -5.11 0.91 20.15
CA GLU A 186 -4.58 1.71 21.26
C GLU A 186 -5.58 2.73 21.80
N VAL A 187 -6.52 3.19 20.96
CA VAL A 187 -7.44 4.27 21.33
C VAL A 187 -8.88 3.77 21.37
N LEU A 188 -9.43 3.31 20.23
CA LEU A 188 -10.87 3.04 20.13
C LEU A 188 -11.30 1.83 20.96
N LYS A 189 -10.57 0.72 20.90
CA LYS A 189 -10.88 -0.49 21.65
C LYS A 189 -10.86 -0.27 23.16
N PRO A 190 -9.80 0.32 23.77
CA PRO A 190 -9.80 0.67 25.18
C PRO A 190 -10.92 1.63 25.57
N LEU A 191 -11.22 2.64 24.74
CA LEU A 191 -12.32 3.57 24.99
C LEU A 191 -13.70 2.88 24.98
N LEU A 192 -13.92 1.95 24.05
CA LEU A 192 -15.19 1.21 23.97
C LEU A 192 -15.36 0.22 25.12
N GLN A 193 -14.24 -0.35 25.61
CA GLN A 193 -14.20 -1.41 26.59
C GLN A 193 -13.91 -0.96 28.02
N CYS A 194 -13.69 0.34 28.27
CA CYS A 194 -13.36 0.84 29.60
C CYS A 194 -14.52 0.63 30.59
N ALA A 195 -14.18 0.40 31.87
CA ALA A 195 -15.16 0.08 32.91
C ALA A 195 -16.22 1.16 33.10
N GLY A 196 -15.87 2.44 32.91
CA GLY A 196 -16.81 3.56 32.98
C GLY A 196 -17.87 3.51 31.87
N ASN A 197 -17.44 3.29 30.62
CA ASN A 197 -18.35 3.25 29.47
C ASN A 197 -19.18 1.96 29.40
N ARG A 198 -18.66 0.85 29.95
CA ARG A 198 -19.42 -0.40 30.07
C ARG A 198 -20.59 -0.29 31.05
N LYS A 199 -20.44 0.46 32.15
CA LYS A 199 -21.50 0.68 33.14
C LYS A 199 -22.69 1.49 32.61
N LEU A 200 -22.48 2.28 31.55
CA LEU A 200 -23.52 3.09 30.92
C LEU A 200 -24.41 2.28 29.95
N ARG A 201 -24.10 0.99 29.71
CA ARG A 201 -24.74 0.14 28.70
C ARG A 201 -25.22 -1.17 29.33
N SER A 202 -26.25 -1.78 28.74
CA SER A 202 -26.72 -3.09 29.19
C SER A 202 -25.73 -4.21 28.85
N ASP A 203 -25.81 -5.34 29.56
CA ASP A 203 -24.93 -6.49 29.30
C ASP A 203 -25.06 -7.05 27.88
N VAL A 204 -26.26 -6.98 27.29
CA VAL A 204 -26.51 -7.38 25.90
C VAL A 204 -25.78 -6.46 24.92
N GLN A 205 -25.81 -5.14 25.15
CA GLN A 205 -25.09 -4.16 24.33
C GLN A 205 -23.58 -4.30 24.47
N ASN A 206 -23.09 -4.59 25.68
CA ASN A 206 -21.67 -4.83 25.92
C ASN A 206 -21.18 -6.09 25.20
N LYS A 207 -21.95 -7.18 25.21
CA LYS A 207 -21.63 -8.42 24.47
C LYS A 207 -21.63 -8.20 22.95
N ASP A 208 -22.61 -7.48 22.41
CA ASP A 208 -22.66 -7.14 20.97
C ASP A 208 -21.46 -6.25 20.56
N LEU A 209 -21.14 -5.24 21.37
CA LEU A 209 -19.97 -4.39 21.14
C LEU A 209 -18.67 -5.19 21.16
N ASP A 210 -18.50 -6.11 22.11
CA ASP A 210 -17.31 -6.96 22.17
C ASP A 210 -17.20 -7.86 20.93
N ALA A 211 -18.33 -8.37 20.41
CA ALA A 211 -18.36 -9.13 19.16
C ALA A 211 -17.96 -8.26 17.96
N ARG A 212 -18.48 -7.03 17.85
CA ARG A 212 -18.12 -6.11 16.76
C ARG A 212 -16.70 -5.58 16.84
N VAL A 213 -16.19 -5.33 18.05
CA VAL A 213 -14.79 -4.97 18.25
C VAL A 213 -13.87 -6.11 17.78
N LYS A 214 -14.23 -7.36 18.07
CA LYS A 214 -13.51 -8.53 17.54
C LYS A 214 -13.61 -8.61 16.02
N ASP A 215 -14.79 -8.42 15.43
CA ASP A 215 -14.96 -8.46 13.97
C ASP A 215 -14.16 -7.36 13.26
N ILE A 216 -14.08 -6.15 13.83
CA ILE A 216 -13.27 -5.05 13.30
C ILE A 216 -11.77 -5.35 13.48
N HIS A 217 -11.34 -5.88 14.62
CA HIS A 217 -9.95 -6.32 14.83
C HIS A 217 -9.56 -7.36 13.78
N THR A 218 -10.38 -8.41 13.63
CA THR A 218 -10.22 -9.44 12.60
C THR A 218 -10.24 -8.82 11.20
N THR A 219 -11.13 -7.86 10.92
CA THR A 219 -11.20 -7.24 9.60
C THR A 219 -10.03 -6.30 9.32
N LEU A 220 -9.52 -5.53 10.28
CA LEU A 220 -8.40 -4.61 10.09
C LEU A 220 -7.06 -5.36 10.05
N ILE A 221 -6.88 -6.34 10.94
CA ILE A 221 -5.64 -7.12 11.05
C ILE A 221 -5.60 -8.26 10.02
N GLU A 222 -6.71 -8.97 9.79
CA GLU A 222 -6.76 -10.08 8.84
C GLU A 222 -7.21 -9.69 7.43
N ARG A 223 -8.23 -8.84 7.24
CA ARG A 223 -8.72 -8.46 5.90
C ARG A 223 -8.14 -7.15 5.35
N GLY A 224 -7.77 -6.21 6.21
CA GLY A 224 -7.16 -4.94 5.87
C GLY A 224 -5.76 -5.13 5.31
N GLN A 225 -5.04 -6.13 5.81
CA GLN A 225 -3.75 -6.58 5.26
C GLN A 225 -3.90 -7.45 4.00
N VAL A 226 -5.08 -8.02 3.74
CA VAL A 226 -5.36 -8.82 2.53
C VAL A 226 -5.81 -7.94 1.35
N LYS A 227 -6.47 -6.80 1.59
CA LYS A 227 -6.85 -5.85 0.53
C LYS A 227 -5.73 -4.92 0.07
N GLY A 228 -4.65 -4.82 0.84
CA GLY A 228 -3.40 -4.20 0.41
C GLY A 228 -2.30 -5.25 0.32
N LYS A 229 -1.98 -5.72 -0.89
CA LYS A 229 -0.74 -6.48 -1.23
C LYS A 229 0.55 -5.66 -1.00
N ILE A 230 0.57 -4.80 0.02
CA ILE A 230 1.60 -3.79 0.25
C ILE A 230 2.41 -4.14 1.51
N ASN A 231 1.88 -4.96 2.43
CA ASN A 231 2.59 -5.27 3.68
C ASN A 231 3.13 -6.70 3.81
N ASN A 232 2.87 -7.59 2.85
CA ASN A 232 3.46 -8.94 2.73
C ASN A 232 3.69 -9.71 4.06
N LYS A 233 2.81 -9.52 5.04
CA LYS A 233 2.91 -10.14 6.37
C LYS A 233 1.70 -11.00 6.59
N THR A 234 1.87 -12.30 6.40
CA THR A 234 0.87 -13.30 6.76
C THR A 234 0.84 -13.44 8.27
N ILE A 235 -0.33 -13.24 8.88
CA ILE A 235 -0.54 -13.39 10.32
C ILE A 235 -1.28 -14.70 10.60
N LEU A 236 -0.72 -15.49 11.52
CA LEU A 236 -1.31 -16.69 12.08
C LEU A 236 -2.16 -16.33 13.30
N SER A 237 -3.46 -16.19 13.06
CA SER A 237 -4.44 -15.71 14.04
C SER A 237 -4.56 -16.66 15.23
N LEU A 238 -4.52 -16.13 16.44
CA LEU A 238 -4.87 -16.86 17.66
C LEU A 238 -6.36 -16.67 17.94
N LEU A 239 -7.15 -17.74 17.87
CA LEU A 239 -8.59 -17.68 18.17
C LEU A 239 -8.89 -17.79 19.68
N LEU A 240 -7.88 -18.19 20.46
CA LEU A 240 -7.92 -18.28 21.90
C LEU A 240 -7.04 -17.21 22.56
N PRO A 241 -7.46 -16.63 23.71
CA PRO A 241 -6.60 -15.75 24.50
C PRO A 241 -5.33 -16.46 24.95
N SER A 242 -4.19 -15.75 25.00
CA SER A 242 -2.90 -16.31 25.40
C SER A 242 -2.93 -16.98 26.77
N GLY A 243 -3.59 -16.37 27.76
CA GLY A 243 -3.72 -16.96 29.10
C GLY A 243 -4.46 -18.30 29.13
N VAL A 244 -5.38 -18.54 28.19
CA VAL A 244 -6.06 -19.84 28.05
C VAL A 244 -5.08 -20.89 27.49
N ILE A 245 -4.30 -20.50 26.49
CA ILE A 245 -3.29 -21.38 25.85
C ILE A 245 -2.18 -21.74 26.85
N GLU A 246 -1.68 -20.77 27.62
CA GLU A 246 -0.64 -21.00 28.63
C GLU A 246 -1.11 -21.92 29.75
N ASN A 247 -2.34 -21.71 30.25
CA ASN A 247 -2.95 -22.59 31.24
C ASN A 247 -3.08 -24.03 30.72
N MET A 248 -3.52 -24.20 29.47
CA MET A 248 -3.59 -25.51 28.82
C MET A 248 -2.20 -26.16 28.72
N LEU A 249 -1.19 -25.40 28.33
CA LEU A 249 0.18 -25.90 28.24
C LEU A 249 0.74 -26.36 29.60
N MET A 250 0.50 -25.56 30.65
CA MET A 250 0.93 -25.91 32.01
C MET A 250 0.29 -27.21 32.48
N GLN A 251 -1.01 -27.40 32.22
CA GLN A 251 -1.73 -28.62 32.57
C GLN A 251 -1.24 -29.84 31.78
N VAL A 252 -0.93 -29.66 30.49
CA VAL A 252 -0.29 -30.69 29.65
C VAL A 252 1.07 -31.11 30.23
N LYS A 253 1.89 -30.14 30.65
CA LYS A 253 3.25 -30.38 31.18
C LYS A 253 3.30 -31.01 32.56
N GLN A 254 2.27 -30.82 33.39
CA GLN A 254 2.18 -31.40 34.74
C GLN A 254 1.86 -32.91 34.76
N GLY A 255 1.79 -33.57 33.61
CA GLY A 255 1.98 -35.02 33.50
C GLY A 255 0.73 -35.89 33.60
N SER A 256 -0.48 -35.35 33.64
CA SER A 256 -1.69 -36.18 33.80
C SER A 256 -2.25 -36.79 32.50
N PHE A 257 -1.66 -36.56 31.32
CA PHE A 257 -2.41 -36.77 30.05
C PHE A 257 -1.57 -37.20 28.83
N LYS A 258 -0.58 -38.09 29.01
CA LYS A 258 -0.10 -38.88 27.86
C LYS A 258 -1.26 -39.79 27.44
N GLU A 259 -1.69 -39.73 26.17
CA GLU A 259 -2.71 -40.60 25.52
C GLU A 259 -4.19 -40.13 25.50
N LEU A 260 -4.50 -38.85 25.69
CA LEU A 260 -5.89 -38.37 25.52
C LEU A 260 -6.13 -37.66 24.20
N THR A 261 -7.25 -37.98 23.55
CA THR A 261 -7.74 -37.24 22.38
C THR A 261 -8.16 -35.83 22.81
N LEU A 262 -8.16 -34.84 21.88
CA LEU A 262 -8.69 -33.48 22.10
C LEU A 262 -10.03 -33.44 22.88
N HIS A 263 -10.89 -34.44 22.65
CA HIS A 263 -12.14 -34.64 23.38
C HIS A 263 -11.94 -34.84 24.88
N GLN A 264 -11.03 -35.72 25.29
CA GLN A 264 -10.86 -36.10 26.68
C GLN A 264 -9.99 -35.10 27.47
N PHE A 265 -9.17 -34.31 26.77
CA PHE A 265 -8.38 -33.21 27.36
C PHE A 265 -9.27 -32.08 27.87
N VAL A 266 -10.35 -31.76 27.14
CA VAL A 266 -11.25 -30.67 27.50
C VAL A 266 -12.29 -31.11 28.55
N ASN A 267 -12.72 -32.38 28.52
CA ASN A 267 -13.70 -33.01 29.42
C ASN A 267 -13.36 -32.94 30.93
N LYS A 268 -12.09 -32.75 31.31
CA LYS A 268 -11.67 -32.82 32.72
C LYS A 268 -11.58 -31.47 33.43
N ASN A 269 -11.68 -30.34 32.71
CA ASN A 269 -11.16 -29.07 33.22
C ASN A 269 -12.06 -27.84 33.05
N ILE A 270 -13.19 -27.90 32.33
CA ILE A 270 -14.02 -26.71 32.06
C ILE A 270 -15.49 -27.15 31.95
N ASP A 271 -16.43 -26.37 32.50
CA ASP A 271 -17.89 -26.61 32.44
C ASP A 271 -18.32 -27.22 31.08
N GLU A 272 -19.19 -28.24 31.09
CA GLU A 272 -19.67 -29.02 29.91
C GLU A 272 -20.11 -28.14 28.71
N ILE A 273 -20.42 -26.86 28.95
CA ILE A 273 -20.88 -25.88 27.96
C ILE A 273 -19.72 -25.18 27.20
N THR A 274 -18.57 -24.99 27.86
CA THR A 274 -17.43 -24.22 27.30
C THR A 274 -16.43 -25.13 26.56
N GLU A 275 -16.46 -26.42 26.87
CA GLU A 275 -15.64 -27.48 26.27
C GLU A 275 -15.71 -27.57 24.73
N PRO A 276 -16.89 -27.78 24.11
CA PRO A 276 -16.96 -28.00 22.67
C PRO A 276 -16.49 -26.76 21.89
N LYS A 277 -16.65 -25.58 22.48
CA LYS A 277 -16.26 -24.30 21.89
C LYS A 277 -14.74 -24.16 21.79
N ILE A 278 -13.98 -24.53 22.82
CA ILE A 278 -12.52 -24.40 22.82
C ILE A 278 -11.89 -25.36 21.80
N ARG A 279 -12.38 -26.60 21.76
CA ARG A 279 -11.91 -27.60 20.81
C ARG A 279 -12.14 -27.15 19.36
N LEU A 280 -13.36 -26.71 19.04
CA LEU A 280 -13.69 -26.22 17.70
C LEU A 280 -12.80 -25.02 17.31
N LEU A 281 -12.55 -24.10 18.25
CA LEU A 281 -11.68 -22.95 18.00
C LEU A 281 -10.22 -23.35 17.78
N MET A 282 -9.70 -24.36 18.47
CA MET A 282 -8.35 -24.90 18.22
C MET A 282 -8.27 -25.57 16.85
N GLU A 283 -9.23 -26.43 16.52
CA GLU A 283 -9.27 -27.11 15.22
C GLU A 283 -9.36 -26.09 14.07
N GLU A 284 -10.27 -25.11 14.18
CA GLU A 284 -10.41 -24.00 13.24
C GLU A 284 -9.12 -23.18 13.11
N MET A 285 -8.46 -22.85 14.22
CA MET A 285 -7.20 -22.12 14.23
C MET A 285 -6.12 -22.86 13.43
N ILE A 286 -5.96 -24.16 13.67
CA ILE A 286 -4.95 -24.97 12.99
C ILE A 286 -5.28 -25.17 11.52
N ILE A 287 -6.54 -25.43 11.16
CA ILE A 287 -6.96 -25.53 9.77
C ILE A 287 -6.64 -24.23 9.02
N ASN A 288 -6.95 -23.08 9.63
CA ASN A 288 -6.65 -21.78 9.05
C ASN A 288 -5.14 -21.53 8.90
N TRP A 289 -4.33 -21.93 9.88
CA TRP A 289 -2.88 -21.83 9.81
C TRP A 289 -2.30 -22.68 8.69
N LEU A 290 -2.74 -23.94 8.57
CA LEU A 290 -2.32 -24.85 7.51
C LEU A 290 -2.66 -24.28 6.13
N ALA A 291 -3.89 -23.81 5.94
CA ALA A 291 -4.33 -23.23 4.67
C ALA A 291 -3.54 -21.96 4.30
N LYS A 292 -3.30 -21.06 5.27
CA LYS A 292 -2.50 -19.83 5.07
C LYS A 292 -1.04 -20.14 4.75
N MET A 293 -0.42 -21.09 5.45
CA MET A 293 0.96 -21.47 5.16
C MET A 293 1.08 -22.15 3.80
N ASP A 294 0.12 -23.00 3.44
CA ASP A 294 0.14 -23.74 2.17
C ASP A 294 0.03 -22.78 0.98
N SER A 295 -0.85 -21.77 1.08
CA SER A 295 -0.97 -20.75 0.04
C SER A 295 0.32 -19.97 -0.14
N VAL A 296 0.94 -19.49 0.96
CA VAL A 296 2.20 -18.74 0.91
C VAL A 296 3.33 -19.61 0.35
N ILE A 297 3.47 -20.86 0.79
CA ILE A 297 4.51 -21.77 0.31
C ILE A 297 4.36 -22.03 -1.20
N LYS A 298 3.12 -22.14 -1.71
CA LYS A 298 2.84 -22.40 -3.12
C LYS A 298 2.97 -21.19 -4.04
N GLU A 299 3.11 -19.98 -3.51
CA GLU A 299 3.38 -18.79 -4.34
C GLU A 299 4.69 -18.96 -5.14
N LYS A 300 4.66 -18.56 -6.41
CA LYS A 300 5.83 -18.57 -7.30
C LYS A 300 5.89 -17.31 -8.14
N SER A 301 7.10 -16.91 -8.54
CA SER A 301 7.29 -15.70 -9.35
C SER A 301 6.75 -15.87 -10.78
N GLU A 302 6.86 -17.08 -11.34
CA GLU A 302 6.51 -17.34 -12.74
C GLU A 302 5.01 -17.14 -13.05
N TYR A 303 4.14 -17.46 -12.09
CA TYR A 303 2.68 -17.36 -12.26
C TYR A 303 2.18 -15.92 -12.31
N ASN A 304 2.92 -14.96 -11.75
CA ASN A 304 2.59 -13.53 -11.86
C ASN A 304 2.88 -12.97 -13.26
N VAL A 305 3.64 -13.66 -14.10
CA VAL A 305 3.98 -13.17 -15.45
C VAL A 305 2.84 -13.48 -16.43
N ASP A 306 2.26 -14.68 -16.36
CA ASP A 306 1.22 -15.13 -17.31
C ASP A 306 -0.20 -14.72 -16.89
N SER A 307 -0.47 -14.55 -15.59
CA SER A 307 -1.80 -14.20 -15.07
C SER A 307 -2.16 -12.71 -15.14
N ARG A 308 -1.26 -11.85 -15.62
CA ARG A 308 -1.48 -10.40 -15.75
C ARG A 308 -2.08 -9.97 -17.09
N ARG A 309 -2.78 -10.86 -17.80
CA ARG A 309 -3.81 -10.44 -18.75
C ARG A 309 -4.98 -9.88 -17.95
N LEU A 310 -5.01 -8.57 -17.72
CA LEU A 310 -6.24 -7.91 -17.31
C LEU A 310 -7.31 -8.16 -18.38
N LYS A 311 -8.59 -8.17 -17.99
CA LYS A 311 -9.75 -8.38 -18.87
C LYS A 311 -9.90 -7.39 -20.06
N ASN A 312 -8.93 -6.50 -20.31
CA ASN A 312 -9.00 -5.41 -21.28
C ASN A 312 -7.70 -5.21 -22.10
N ASP A 313 -7.01 -6.28 -22.53
CA ASP A 313 -5.81 -6.21 -23.42
C ASP A 313 -4.58 -5.42 -22.90
N ILE A 314 -4.56 -5.00 -21.63
CA ILE A 314 -3.39 -4.36 -21.02
C ILE A 314 -2.38 -5.44 -20.59
N ILE A 315 -1.21 -5.46 -21.23
CA ILE A 315 -0.10 -6.33 -20.88
C ILE A 315 0.72 -5.64 -19.78
N ASN A 316 0.72 -6.21 -18.56
CA ASN A 316 1.60 -5.70 -17.51
C ASN A 316 3.04 -6.18 -17.77
N VAL A 317 3.95 -5.24 -18.06
CA VAL A 317 5.35 -5.53 -18.37
C VAL A 317 6.09 -5.86 -17.07
N CYS A 318 6.66 -7.06 -16.98
CA CYS A 318 7.50 -7.43 -15.85
C CYS A 318 8.91 -6.89 -16.04
N LEU A 319 9.41 -6.13 -15.06
CA LEU A 319 10.77 -5.62 -14.98
C LEU A 319 11.58 -6.39 -13.91
N PRO A 320 12.93 -6.37 -13.95
CA PRO A 320 13.77 -7.12 -13.01
C PRO A 320 13.50 -6.75 -11.55
N VAL A 321 13.17 -5.49 -11.28
CA VAL A 321 12.78 -5.01 -9.94
C VAL A 321 11.58 -5.77 -9.37
N HIS A 322 10.62 -6.19 -10.21
CA HIS A 322 9.46 -6.96 -9.76
C HIS A 322 9.85 -8.37 -9.32
N GLU A 323 10.76 -9.03 -10.05
CA GLU A 323 11.28 -10.34 -9.70
C GLU A 323 12.09 -10.25 -8.39
N ILE A 324 12.98 -9.27 -8.29
CA ILE A 324 13.78 -9.01 -7.08
C ILE A 324 12.86 -8.76 -5.88
N ASN A 325 11.89 -7.86 -6.01
CA ASN A 325 10.96 -7.54 -4.94
C ASN A 325 10.09 -8.74 -4.56
N PHE A 326 9.68 -9.58 -5.51
CA PHE A 326 8.95 -10.81 -5.20
C PHE A 326 9.75 -11.69 -4.23
N TRP A 327 11.04 -11.93 -4.50
CA TRP A 327 11.87 -12.79 -3.66
C TRP A 327 12.20 -12.18 -2.29
N ILE A 328 12.47 -10.88 -2.24
CA ILE A 328 12.66 -10.14 -0.98
C ILE A 328 11.39 -10.23 -0.12
N ASN A 329 10.23 -9.93 -0.71
CA ASN A 329 8.95 -9.96 -0.02
C ASN A 329 8.58 -11.37 0.45
N ARG A 330 8.83 -12.38 -0.39
CA ARG A 330 8.62 -13.79 -0.02
C ARG A 330 9.49 -14.18 1.15
N GLN A 331 10.77 -13.81 1.14
CA GLN A 331 11.69 -14.06 2.25
C GLN A 331 11.21 -13.41 3.54
N GLU A 332 10.84 -12.12 3.51
CA GLU A 332 10.35 -11.40 4.67
C GLU A 332 9.06 -12.01 5.23
N ASN A 333 8.13 -12.41 4.36
CA ASN A 333 6.89 -13.03 4.78
C ASN A 333 7.13 -14.41 5.44
N LEU A 334 7.92 -15.27 4.79
CA LEU A 334 8.26 -16.59 5.31
C LEU A 334 9.00 -16.48 6.65
N GLN A 335 9.91 -15.52 6.78
CA GLN A 335 10.61 -15.24 8.04
C GLN A 335 9.63 -14.77 9.12
N ASN A 336 8.67 -13.92 8.77
CA ASN A 336 7.63 -13.46 9.69
C ASN A 336 6.75 -14.61 10.19
N ILE A 337 6.35 -15.54 9.32
CA ILE A 337 5.59 -16.74 9.71
C ILE A 337 6.46 -17.63 10.63
N TYR A 338 7.73 -17.84 10.29
CA TYR A 338 8.66 -18.61 11.12
C TYR A 338 8.82 -18.00 12.52
N ASN A 339 8.99 -16.68 12.61
CA ASN A 339 9.11 -15.95 13.87
C ASN A 339 7.82 -16.06 14.71
N GLN A 340 6.64 -16.01 14.08
CA GLN A 340 5.38 -16.23 14.77
C GLN A 340 5.31 -17.65 15.36
N LEU A 341 5.62 -18.68 14.58
CA LEU A 341 5.55 -20.08 15.04
C LEU A 341 6.57 -20.43 16.12
N THR A 342 7.69 -19.70 16.17
CA THR A 342 8.72 -19.88 17.20
C THR A 342 8.46 -19.04 18.46
N ALA A 343 7.53 -18.08 18.40
CA ALA A 343 7.10 -17.31 19.56
C ALA A 343 6.41 -18.21 20.60
N SER A 344 6.54 -17.85 21.88
CA SER A 344 6.09 -18.68 23.02
C SER A 344 4.62 -19.10 22.91
N THR A 345 3.73 -18.20 22.48
CA THR A 345 2.29 -18.47 22.38
C THR A 345 1.95 -19.46 21.28
N HIS A 346 2.51 -19.32 20.08
CA HIS A 346 2.23 -20.24 18.96
C HIS A 346 2.94 -21.57 19.14
N LYS A 347 4.16 -21.55 19.71
CA LYS A 347 4.88 -22.76 20.09
C LYS A 347 4.11 -23.57 21.14
N ALA A 348 3.48 -22.90 22.12
CA ALA A 348 2.61 -23.54 23.10
C ALA A 348 1.47 -24.32 22.43
N VAL A 349 0.85 -23.76 21.38
CA VAL A 349 -0.19 -24.46 20.60
C VAL A 349 0.36 -25.73 19.97
N THR A 350 1.57 -25.70 19.38
CA THR A 350 2.21 -26.89 18.82
C THR A 350 2.52 -27.94 19.88
N GLU A 351 3.05 -27.54 21.04
CA GLU A 351 3.32 -28.45 22.16
C GLU A 351 2.02 -29.11 22.69
N ILE A 352 0.92 -28.36 22.75
CA ILE A 352 -0.41 -28.88 23.10
C ILE A 352 -0.87 -29.91 22.05
N LEU A 353 -0.76 -29.61 20.75
CA LEU A 353 -1.15 -30.53 19.67
C LEU A 353 -0.36 -31.84 19.69
N GLU A 354 0.92 -31.78 20.04
CA GLU A 354 1.76 -32.97 20.19
C GLU A 354 1.35 -33.80 21.39
N ALA A 355 1.13 -33.17 22.55
CA ALA A 355 0.79 -33.89 23.76
C ALA A 355 -0.55 -34.63 23.69
N ILE A 356 -1.53 -34.06 22.99
CA ILE A 356 -2.87 -34.65 22.81
C ILE A 356 -2.95 -35.59 21.60
N ASN A 357 -1.82 -35.95 20.97
CA ASN A 357 -1.74 -36.77 19.76
C ASN A 357 -2.75 -36.33 18.67
N SER A 358 -2.82 -35.02 18.40
CA SER A 358 -3.78 -34.47 17.44
C SER A 358 -3.55 -35.02 16.03
N THR A 359 -4.63 -35.32 15.31
CA THR A 359 -4.61 -35.73 13.90
C THR A 359 -4.03 -34.67 12.98
N TYR A 360 -4.02 -33.40 13.40
CA TYR A 360 -3.44 -32.28 12.64
C TYR A 360 -1.92 -32.16 12.84
N CYS A 361 -1.34 -32.78 13.87
CA CYS A 361 0.07 -32.64 14.21
C CYS A 361 1.01 -33.10 13.07
N PRO A 362 0.80 -34.26 12.40
CA PRO A 362 1.63 -34.66 11.26
C PRO A 362 1.59 -33.66 10.10
N SER A 363 0.40 -33.14 9.77
CA SER A 363 0.23 -32.14 8.71
C SER A 363 0.93 -30.83 9.05
N PHE A 364 0.84 -30.40 10.31
CA PHE A 364 1.54 -29.21 10.81
C PHE A 364 3.06 -29.39 10.72
N LYS A 365 3.61 -30.52 11.18
CA LYS A 365 5.05 -30.81 11.08
C LYS A 365 5.51 -30.80 9.62
N LYS A 366 4.72 -31.39 8.71
CA LYS A 366 5.04 -31.40 7.28
C LYS A 366 5.12 -29.98 6.71
N ILE A 367 4.11 -29.16 6.95
CA ILE A 367 4.08 -27.80 6.40
C ILE A 367 5.14 -26.90 7.03
N PHE A 368 5.46 -27.11 8.31
CA PHE A 368 6.53 -26.38 8.99
C PHE A 368 7.91 -26.69 8.39
N HIS A 369 8.20 -27.95 8.06
CA HIS A 369 9.43 -28.30 7.33
C HIS A 369 9.46 -27.68 5.93
N GLN A 370 8.32 -27.68 5.21
CA GLN A 370 8.23 -27.02 3.91
C GLN A 370 8.44 -25.50 4.00
N LEU A 371 7.95 -24.86 5.06
CA LEU A 371 8.20 -23.45 5.37
C LEU A 371 9.69 -23.17 5.54
N ILE A 372 10.40 -24.00 6.32
CA ILE A 372 11.86 -23.86 6.53
C ILE A 372 12.61 -24.00 5.20
N TYR A 373 12.24 -24.98 4.37
CA TYR A 373 12.85 -25.15 3.05
C TYR A 373 12.60 -23.94 2.15
N ALA A 374 11.36 -23.47 2.06
CA ALA A 374 11.00 -22.28 1.27
C ALA A 374 11.70 -21.01 1.79
N LEU A 375 11.90 -20.89 3.10
CA LEU A 375 12.63 -19.78 3.70
C LEU A 375 14.11 -19.83 3.29
N SER A 376 14.77 -20.98 3.42
CA SER A 376 16.17 -21.16 2.97
C SER A 376 16.31 -20.89 1.47
N GLU A 377 15.35 -21.35 0.66
CA GLU A 377 15.32 -21.11 -0.78
C GLU A 377 15.26 -19.60 -1.08
N SER A 378 14.31 -18.88 -0.46
CA SER A 378 14.12 -17.44 -0.69
C SER A 378 15.30 -16.60 -0.20
N GLN A 379 15.91 -16.94 0.94
CA GLN A 379 17.11 -16.26 1.45
C GLN A 379 18.30 -16.37 0.48
N ASP A 380 18.57 -17.57 -0.03
CA ASP A 380 19.64 -17.81 -1.00
C ASP A 380 19.38 -17.03 -2.30
N ILE A 381 18.17 -17.12 -2.85
CA ILE A 381 17.80 -16.42 -4.09
C ILE A 381 17.92 -14.90 -3.94
N SER A 382 17.40 -14.33 -2.84
CA SER A 382 17.50 -12.89 -2.58
C SER A 382 18.93 -12.39 -2.54
N ILE A 383 19.89 -13.21 -2.07
CA ILE A 383 21.32 -12.86 -2.11
C ILE A 383 21.83 -12.83 -3.55
N TRP A 384 21.52 -13.88 -4.33
CA TRP A 384 21.98 -14.00 -5.72
C TRP A 384 21.37 -12.95 -6.66
N LEU A 385 20.21 -12.40 -6.35
CA LEU A 385 19.58 -11.34 -7.15
C LEU A 385 20.08 -9.92 -6.84
N LYS A 386 20.82 -9.71 -5.73
CA LYS A 386 21.36 -8.38 -5.37
C LYS A 386 22.28 -7.75 -6.43
N PRO A 387 23.21 -8.48 -7.08
CA PRO A 387 24.03 -7.91 -8.14
C PRO A 387 23.20 -7.38 -9.32
N LEU A 388 22.09 -8.06 -9.65
CA LEU A 388 21.18 -7.59 -10.71
C LEU A 388 20.48 -6.29 -10.32
N LEU A 389 20.11 -6.12 -9.05
CA LEU A 389 19.58 -4.83 -8.57
C LEU A 389 20.59 -3.70 -8.80
N GLN A 390 21.87 -3.92 -8.50
CA GLN A 390 22.92 -2.93 -8.75
C GLN A 390 23.04 -2.60 -10.25
N GLN A 391 22.97 -3.61 -11.13
CA GLN A 391 22.94 -3.37 -12.57
C GLN A 391 21.74 -2.50 -12.98
N THR A 392 20.54 -2.78 -12.48
CA THR A 392 19.36 -1.95 -12.80
C THR A 392 19.54 -0.49 -12.37
N ILE A 393 20.15 -0.25 -11.20
CA ILE A 393 20.45 1.11 -10.71
C ILE A 393 21.47 1.81 -11.62
N GLN A 394 22.53 1.10 -12.04
CA GLN A 394 23.53 1.65 -12.96
C GLN A 394 22.91 2.05 -14.30
N PHE A 395 22.07 1.20 -14.90
CA PHE A 395 21.33 1.52 -16.13
C PHE A 395 20.35 2.68 -15.98
N SER A 396 19.77 2.88 -14.79
CA SER A 396 18.92 4.04 -14.50
C SER A 396 19.71 5.33 -14.28
N SER A 397 21.00 5.24 -13.94
CA SER A 397 21.86 6.40 -13.67
C SER A 397 22.50 7.03 -14.91
N VAL A 398 22.43 6.34 -16.06
CA VAL A 398 23.02 6.79 -17.33
C VAL A 398 21.95 6.85 -18.42
N HIS A 399 22.14 7.74 -19.39
CA HIS A 399 21.38 7.72 -20.64
C HIS A 399 21.58 6.39 -21.36
N PHE A 400 20.52 5.86 -21.96
CA PHE A 400 20.60 4.53 -22.59
C PHE A 400 21.59 4.54 -23.73
N ASN A 401 21.65 5.62 -24.53
CA ASN A 401 22.65 5.83 -25.59
C ASN A 401 24.13 5.74 -25.16
N SER A 402 24.42 5.77 -23.86
CA SER A 402 25.77 5.72 -23.27
C SER A 402 25.98 4.44 -22.44
N ALA A 403 25.00 3.53 -22.41
CA ALA A 403 24.99 2.34 -21.57
C ALA A 403 25.76 1.14 -22.15
N HIS A 404 26.43 1.29 -23.31
CA HIS A 404 27.19 0.22 -23.98
C HIS A 404 28.13 -0.54 -23.02
N HIS A 405 28.84 0.19 -22.16
CA HIS A 405 29.77 -0.38 -21.19
C HIS A 405 29.12 -1.21 -20.07
N LEU A 406 27.80 -1.12 -19.88
CA LEU A 406 27.05 -1.85 -18.85
C LEU A 406 26.49 -3.20 -19.36
N ILE A 407 26.46 -3.43 -20.67
CA ILE A 407 25.87 -4.65 -21.25
C ILE A 407 26.68 -5.90 -20.89
N VAL A 408 28.01 -5.85 -21.06
CA VAL A 408 28.89 -6.98 -20.72
C VAL A 408 28.80 -7.34 -19.23
N PRO A 409 28.92 -6.38 -18.28
CA PRO A 409 28.66 -6.65 -16.86
C PRO A 409 27.29 -7.27 -16.57
N LEU A 410 26.22 -6.81 -17.24
CA LEU A 410 24.88 -7.37 -17.09
C LEU A 410 24.84 -8.85 -17.49
N VAL A 411 25.41 -9.22 -18.64
CA VAL A 411 25.47 -10.62 -19.10
C VAL A 411 26.29 -11.48 -18.14
N HIS A 412 27.39 -10.97 -17.60
CA HIS A 412 28.15 -11.69 -16.57
C HIS A 412 27.35 -11.91 -15.29
N VAL A 413 26.54 -10.93 -14.85
CA VAL A 413 25.63 -11.09 -13.70
C VAL A 413 24.57 -12.15 -13.99
N ILE A 414 23.99 -12.15 -15.19
CA ILE A 414 23.03 -13.18 -15.63
C ILE A 414 23.68 -14.57 -15.58
N HIS A 415 24.90 -14.71 -16.08
CA HIS A 415 25.65 -15.96 -16.04
C HIS A 415 26.01 -16.39 -14.60
N LEU A 416 26.38 -15.44 -13.74
CA LEU A 416 26.68 -15.69 -12.34
C LEU A 416 25.45 -16.24 -11.60
N ILE A 417 24.27 -15.67 -11.86
CA ILE A 417 23.01 -16.18 -11.31
C ILE A 417 22.73 -17.60 -11.83
N TRP A 418 22.88 -17.84 -13.14
CA TRP A 418 22.61 -19.16 -13.73
C TRP A 418 23.54 -20.26 -13.19
N SER A 419 24.83 -19.97 -13.04
CA SER A 419 25.83 -20.94 -12.59
C SER A 419 25.85 -21.12 -11.06
N GLY A 420 25.71 -20.02 -10.31
CA GLY A 420 25.87 -19.99 -8.85
C GLY A 420 24.59 -20.18 -8.04
N ALA A 421 23.44 -19.68 -8.52
CA ALA A 421 22.20 -19.67 -7.73
C ALA A 421 21.50 -21.03 -7.79
N ARG A 422 21.90 -21.95 -6.89
CA ARG A 422 21.40 -23.34 -6.82
C ARG A 422 19.89 -23.47 -6.89
N TYR A 423 19.15 -22.58 -6.23
CA TYR A 423 17.69 -22.62 -6.21
C TYR A 423 17.07 -21.85 -7.38
N TYR A 424 17.75 -20.86 -7.97
CA TYR A 424 17.19 -20.04 -9.03
C TYR A 424 17.41 -20.60 -10.45
N LYS A 425 18.43 -21.43 -10.67
CA LYS A 425 18.90 -21.90 -11.98
C LYS A 425 17.97 -22.85 -12.77
N SER A 426 16.66 -22.84 -12.50
CA SER A 426 15.70 -23.57 -13.32
C SER A 426 15.44 -22.83 -14.64
N THR A 427 15.18 -23.58 -15.71
CA THR A 427 14.86 -23.00 -17.04
C THR A 427 13.68 -22.03 -16.97
N SER A 428 12.66 -22.34 -16.17
CA SER A 428 11.48 -21.49 -16.00
C SER A 428 11.82 -20.14 -15.38
N ARG A 429 12.57 -20.13 -14.27
CA ARG A 429 12.97 -18.89 -13.58
C ARG A 429 13.90 -18.05 -14.43
N MET A 430 14.84 -18.69 -15.11
CA MET A 430 15.75 -18.00 -16.03
C MET A 430 15.01 -17.39 -17.22
N THR A 431 14.00 -18.07 -17.76
CA THR A 431 13.14 -17.52 -18.81
C THR A 431 12.42 -16.26 -18.34
N THR A 432 11.87 -16.29 -17.12
CA THR A 432 11.25 -15.11 -16.49
C THR A 432 12.26 -13.97 -16.31
N LEU A 433 13.46 -14.26 -15.81
CA LEU A 433 14.50 -13.27 -15.59
C LEU A 433 14.93 -12.61 -16.89
N LEU A 434 15.25 -13.41 -17.91
CA LEU A 434 15.65 -12.90 -19.23
C LEU A 434 14.53 -12.07 -19.85
N ARG A 435 13.27 -12.50 -19.76
CA ARG A 435 12.12 -11.71 -20.20
C ARG A 435 12.06 -10.36 -19.47
N CYS A 436 12.27 -10.35 -18.16
CA CYS A 436 12.31 -9.11 -17.38
C CYS A 436 13.43 -8.18 -17.84
N ILE A 437 14.62 -8.72 -18.13
CA ILE A 437 15.77 -7.94 -18.58
C ILE A 437 15.54 -7.37 -19.98
N CYS A 438 15.03 -8.17 -20.92
CA CYS A 438 14.66 -7.69 -22.26
C CYS A 438 13.65 -6.55 -22.17
N ASN A 439 12.59 -6.72 -21.36
CA ASN A 439 11.59 -5.68 -21.13
C ASN A 439 12.21 -4.42 -20.55
N PHE A 440 13.14 -4.55 -19.60
CA PHE A 440 13.84 -3.42 -19.00
C PHE A 440 14.71 -2.66 -20.01
N LEU A 441 15.46 -3.36 -20.86
CA LEU A 441 16.26 -2.72 -21.91
C LEU A 441 15.37 -1.97 -22.91
N VAL A 442 14.21 -2.54 -23.29
CA VAL A 442 13.23 -1.87 -24.14
C VAL A 442 12.66 -0.62 -23.47
N CYS A 443 12.28 -0.69 -22.19
CA CYS A 443 11.82 0.47 -21.44
C CYS A 443 12.88 1.58 -21.38
N ARG A 444 14.14 1.22 -21.10
CA ARG A 444 15.24 2.19 -21.05
C ARG A 444 15.52 2.83 -22.41
N ALA A 445 15.47 2.04 -23.49
CA ALA A 445 15.58 2.54 -24.85
C ALA A 445 14.45 3.51 -25.20
N GLN A 446 13.20 3.17 -24.85
CA GLN A 446 12.04 4.01 -25.10
C GLN A 446 12.12 5.35 -24.34
N GLU A 447 12.50 5.29 -23.07
CA GLU A 447 12.70 6.48 -22.22
C GLU A 447 13.78 7.39 -22.79
N ASP A 448 14.88 6.83 -23.28
CA ASP A 448 15.99 7.62 -23.81
C ASP A 448 15.66 8.21 -25.18
N LEU A 449 15.02 7.44 -26.07
CA LEU A 449 14.65 7.89 -27.41
C LEU A 449 13.67 9.07 -27.38
N GLU A 450 12.72 9.06 -26.44
CA GLU A 450 11.62 10.03 -26.35
C GLU A 450 10.96 10.25 -27.72
N VAL A 451 10.30 9.21 -28.26
CA VAL A 451 9.80 9.18 -29.65
C VAL A 451 9.03 10.43 -30.07
N ALA A 452 8.26 11.04 -29.17
CA ALA A 452 7.53 12.29 -29.44
C ALA A 452 8.45 13.50 -29.72
N ASN A 453 9.62 13.54 -29.07
CA ASN A 453 10.61 14.60 -29.22
C ASN A 453 11.65 14.26 -30.30
N LEU A 454 11.80 12.98 -30.66
CA LEU A 454 12.77 12.50 -31.64
C LEU A 454 12.61 13.17 -33.01
N PHE A 455 11.37 13.42 -33.45
CA PHE A 455 11.08 14.08 -34.72
C PHE A 455 11.19 15.60 -34.68
N ASN A 456 11.40 16.18 -33.50
CA ASN A 456 11.67 17.61 -33.33
C ASN A 456 13.18 17.92 -33.32
N LEU A 457 14.03 16.88 -33.31
CA LEU A 457 15.48 16.99 -33.43
C LEU A 457 15.90 17.11 -34.89
N ASP A 458 17.13 17.56 -35.12
CA ASP A 458 17.75 17.48 -36.44
C ASP A 458 17.87 16.01 -36.89
N ALA A 459 17.69 15.77 -38.19
CA ALA A 459 17.63 14.41 -38.75
C ALA A 459 18.89 13.58 -38.43
N ASP A 460 20.06 14.20 -38.49
CA ASP A 460 21.33 13.55 -38.20
C ASP A 460 21.46 13.18 -36.71
N GLU A 461 21.01 14.06 -35.81
CA GLU A 461 21.01 13.80 -34.36
C GLU A 461 20.02 12.70 -33.99
N GLY A 462 18.82 12.74 -34.57
CA GLY A 462 17.80 11.70 -34.39
C GLY A 462 18.28 10.33 -34.88
N LEU A 463 18.89 10.28 -36.07
CA LEU A 463 19.46 9.06 -36.63
C LEU A 463 20.59 8.52 -35.74
N GLN A 464 21.52 9.36 -35.31
CA GLN A 464 22.62 8.94 -34.44
C GLN A 464 22.10 8.35 -33.11
N LYS A 465 21.04 8.92 -32.54
CA LYS A 465 20.41 8.43 -31.31
C LYS A 465 19.76 7.06 -31.49
N ILE A 466 19.07 6.85 -32.62
CA ILE A 466 18.50 5.54 -32.99
C ILE A 466 19.61 4.51 -33.20
N SER A 467 20.65 4.83 -33.99
CA SER A 467 21.77 3.93 -34.27
C SER A 467 22.47 3.46 -33.00
N LYS A 468 22.81 4.37 -32.08
CA LYS A 468 23.42 4.01 -30.79
C LYS A 468 22.51 3.11 -29.94
N THR A 469 21.20 3.37 -29.96
CA THR A 469 20.24 2.54 -29.23
C THR A 469 20.19 1.12 -29.81
N LEU A 470 20.19 0.99 -31.14
CA LEU A 470 20.24 -0.31 -31.83
C LEU A 470 21.54 -1.06 -31.54
N GLU A 471 22.70 -0.38 -31.61
CA GLU A 471 24.01 -0.98 -31.29
C GLU A 471 24.03 -1.62 -29.90
N ILE A 472 23.44 -0.96 -28.90
CA ILE A 472 23.39 -1.46 -27.52
C ILE A 472 22.46 -2.68 -27.40
N LEU A 473 21.32 -2.67 -28.09
CA LEU A 473 20.38 -3.80 -28.11
C LEU A 473 20.95 -5.00 -28.88
N GLU A 474 21.68 -4.75 -29.97
CA GLU A 474 22.39 -5.78 -30.74
C GLU A 474 23.54 -6.38 -29.95
N LEU A 475 24.29 -5.58 -29.17
CA LEU A 475 25.35 -6.07 -28.30
C LEU A 475 24.83 -7.02 -27.21
N PHE A 476 23.60 -6.80 -26.73
CA PHE A 476 22.98 -7.67 -25.71
C PHE A 476 22.53 -9.02 -26.30
N LYS A 477 22.14 -9.04 -27.57
CA LYS A 477 21.68 -10.23 -28.28
C LYS A 477 22.82 -11.19 -28.57
#